data_AF-A0A9D8JLD8-F1
#
_entry.id   AF-A0A9D8JLD8-F1
#
_cell.length_a   1.000
_cell.length_b   1.000
_cell.length_c   1.000
_cell.angle_alpha   90.00
_cell.angle_beta   90.00
_cell.angle_gamma   90.00
#
_symmetry.space_group_name_H-M   'P 1'
#
loop_
_entity.id
_entity.type
_entity.pdbx_description
1 polymer ?
#
loop_
_entity_poly.entity_id
_entity_poly.type
_entity_poly.pdbx_seq_one_letter_code
_entity_poly.pdbx_strand_id
1 'polypeptide(L)'
;MSRPLRIEFPGAVYHVTSRGNARQAIFIDDEDRGGFLDVLSMVVERFNWVCHSYCLMENHYHLLIETPDGNLSKGMRELNGVYTQGFNQRYKRVGHLFQGRYKAIMVEKDHHLLSLCRYVVLNPERAGLINSEARARGQVSTIDNHLSGIQNMPRV
;
A
#
# COMPACT_ATOMS: atom_id res chain seq x y z
N MET A 1 18.94 -20.63 -1.53
CA MET A 1 18.44 -20.43 -2.92
C MET A 1 18.61 -18.97 -3.31
N SER A 2 19.12 -18.71 -4.52
CA SER A 2 19.12 -17.37 -5.10
C SER A 2 17.68 -16.91 -5.27
N ARG A 3 17.39 -15.69 -4.82
CA ARG A 3 16.05 -15.13 -4.93
C ARG A 3 15.86 -14.62 -6.36
N PRO A 4 14.72 -14.89 -7.02
CA PRO A 4 14.44 -14.33 -8.34
C PRO A 4 14.57 -12.81 -8.33
N LEU A 5 15.18 -12.28 -9.39
CA LEU A 5 15.25 -10.85 -9.66
C LEU A 5 13.83 -10.31 -9.81
N ARG A 6 13.58 -9.11 -9.28
CA ARG A 6 12.33 -8.41 -9.56
C ARG A 6 12.49 -7.73 -10.91
N ILE A 7 11.56 -8.03 -11.81
CA ILE A 7 11.48 -7.34 -13.09
C ILE A 7 10.90 -5.96 -12.79
N GLU A 8 11.71 -4.92 -12.97
CA GLU A 8 11.33 -3.53 -12.77
C GLU A 8 11.73 -2.74 -14.02
N PHE A 9 10.77 -2.03 -14.62
CA PHE A 9 11.04 -1.13 -15.74
C PHE A 9 10.16 0.13 -15.70
N PRO A 10 10.61 1.23 -16.33
CA PRO A 10 9.85 2.49 -16.44
C PRO A 10 8.42 2.32 -16.95
N GLY A 11 7.46 2.94 -16.27
CA GLY A 11 6.04 2.96 -16.65
C GLY A 11 5.27 1.65 -16.37
N ALA A 12 5.89 0.67 -15.72
CA ALA A 12 5.22 -0.58 -15.34
C ALA A 12 4.22 -0.37 -14.18
N VAL A 13 3.13 -1.14 -14.21
CA VAL A 13 2.12 -1.18 -13.14
C VAL A 13 2.23 -2.48 -12.36
N TYR A 14 2.10 -2.42 -11.04
CA TYR A 14 2.24 -3.55 -10.14
C TYR A 14 1.08 -3.63 -9.16
N HIS A 15 0.55 -4.83 -9.00
CA HIS A 15 -0.20 -5.21 -7.81
C HIS A 15 0.78 -5.65 -6.73
N VAL A 16 0.91 -4.82 -5.69
CA VAL A 16 1.83 -5.03 -4.58
C VAL A 16 1.07 -5.53 -3.37
N THR A 17 1.61 -6.55 -2.70
CA THR A 17 1.08 -7.05 -1.43
C THR A 17 2.19 -7.27 -0.41
N SER A 18 1.91 -6.95 0.86
CA SER A 18 2.79 -7.26 1.98
C SER A 18 1.96 -7.63 3.19
N ARG A 19 2.43 -8.62 3.97
CA ARG A 19 1.70 -9.22 5.08
C ARG A 19 2.53 -9.22 6.35
N GLY A 20 1.85 -9.03 7.49
CA GLY A 20 2.44 -9.06 8.83
C GLY A 20 3.07 -10.40 9.18
N ASN A 21 4.23 -10.35 9.85
CA ASN A 21 4.95 -11.51 10.34
C ASN A 21 4.03 -12.43 11.16
N ALA A 22 4.09 -13.74 10.95
CA ALA A 22 3.15 -14.69 11.56
C ALA A 22 1.64 -14.37 11.35
N ARG A 23 1.29 -13.60 10.31
CA ARG A 23 -0.07 -13.12 9.99
C ARG A 23 -0.66 -12.18 11.05
N GLN A 24 0.20 -11.59 11.89
CA GLN A 24 -0.20 -10.60 12.88
C GLN A 24 -0.79 -9.35 12.24
N ALA A 25 -1.58 -8.61 13.02
CA ALA A 25 -2.04 -7.28 12.66
C ALA A 25 -0.85 -6.35 12.37
N ILE A 26 -0.91 -5.67 11.23
CA ILE A 26 -0.05 -4.55 10.86
C ILE A 26 -0.77 -3.22 11.01
N PHE A 27 -2.10 -3.22 11.14
CA PHE A 27 -2.92 -2.06 11.53
C PHE A 27 -3.82 -2.49 12.69
N ILE A 28 -3.51 -2.06 13.90
CA ILE A 28 -4.29 -2.38 15.11
C ILE A 28 -5.49 -1.44 15.20
N ASP A 29 -5.30 -0.17 14.83
CA ASP A 29 -6.35 0.85 14.82
C ASP A 29 -6.24 1.77 13.58
N ASP A 30 -7.08 2.82 13.53
CA ASP A 30 -7.12 3.74 12.40
C ASP A 30 -5.96 4.75 12.40
N GLU A 31 -5.29 4.96 13.54
CA GLU A 31 -4.07 5.77 13.59
C GLU A 31 -2.91 5.05 12.88
N ASP A 32 -2.84 3.72 12.99
CA ASP A 32 -1.89 2.92 12.20
C ASP A 32 -2.17 3.02 10.69
N ARG A 33 -3.44 2.98 10.30
CA ARG A 33 -3.83 3.16 8.88
C ARG A 33 -3.47 4.54 8.38
N GLY A 34 -3.76 5.57 9.16
CA GLY A 34 -3.38 6.96 8.86
C GLY A 34 -1.87 7.11 8.70
N GLY A 35 -1.08 6.64 9.68
CA GLY A 35 0.38 6.70 9.61
C GLY A 35 0.97 5.92 8.43
N PHE A 36 0.35 4.80 8.02
CA PHE A 36 0.76 4.11 6.79
C PHE A 36 0.48 4.94 5.53
N LEU A 37 -0.68 5.59 5.45
CA LEU A 37 -1.04 6.44 4.31
C LEU A 37 -0.16 7.69 4.22
N ASP A 38 0.24 8.27 5.36
CA ASP A 38 1.19 9.38 5.38
C ASP A 38 2.55 8.96 4.80
N VAL A 39 3.08 7.81 5.24
CA VAL A 39 4.33 7.26 4.69
C VAL A 39 4.17 6.89 3.22
N LEU A 40 3.04 6.31 2.82
CA LEU A 40 2.75 5.99 1.42
C LEU A 40 2.74 7.26 0.56
N SER A 41 2.09 8.33 1.01
CA SER A 41 2.04 9.61 0.29
C SER A 41 3.45 10.19 0.10
N MET A 42 4.25 10.21 1.16
CA MET A 42 5.65 10.65 1.10
C MET A 42 6.48 9.83 0.11
N VAL A 43 6.33 8.50 0.11
CA VAL A 43 7.05 7.60 -0.81
C VAL A 43 6.57 7.81 -2.25
N VAL A 44 5.26 7.96 -2.46
CA VAL A 44 4.68 8.21 -3.78
C VAL A 44 5.26 9.49 -4.40
N GLU A 45 5.31 10.57 -3.63
CA GLU A 45 5.92 11.83 -4.07
C GLU A 45 7.44 11.67 -4.32
N ARG A 46 8.17 11.13 -3.34
CA ARG A 46 9.63 10.98 -3.41
C ARG A 46 10.12 10.15 -4.60
N PHE A 47 9.40 9.08 -4.92
CA PHE A 47 9.78 8.14 -5.97
C PHE A 47 8.99 8.33 -7.26
N ASN A 48 8.20 9.43 -7.37
CA ASN A 48 7.41 9.75 -8.56
C ASN A 48 6.52 8.55 -8.97
N TRP A 49 5.84 7.95 -8.01
CA TRP A 49 4.89 6.87 -8.27
C TRP A 49 3.52 7.42 -8.62
N VAL A 50 2.72 6.61 -9.30
CA VAL A 50 1.27 6.82 -9.38
C VAL A 50 0.59 5.71 -8.62
N CYS A 51 -0.13 6.06 -7.55
CA CYS A 51 -0.95 5.13 -6.79
C CYS A 51 -2.38 5.13 -7.33
N HIS A 52 -2.75 4.08 -8.06
CA HIS A 52 -4.07 3.95 -8.67
C HIS A 52 -5.15 3.56 -7.66
N SER A 53 -4.82 2.66 -6.73
CA SER A 53 -5.74 2.22 -5.66
C SER A 53 -5.00 1.54 -4.52
N TYR A 54 -5.65 1.46 -3.36
CA TYR A 54 -5.16 0.70 -2.22
C TYR A 54 -6.29 0.06 -1.39
N CYS A 55 -5.91 -0.98 -0.65
CA CYS A 55 -6.76 -1.65 0.34
C CYS A 55 -5.92 -1.99 1.56
N LEU A 56 -6.37 -1.55 2.75
CA LEU A 56 -5.68 -1.77 4.02
C LEU A 56 -6.48 -2.74 4.88
N MET A 57 -6.01 -3.98 4.98
CA MET A 57 -6.60 -4.99 5.86
C MET A 57 -5.73 -5.17 7.10
N GLU A 58 -6.33 -5.64 8.19
CA GLU A 58 -5.68 -5.73 9.50
C GLU A 58 -4.26 -6.30 9.45
N ASN A 59 -4.02 -7.39 8.73
CA ASN A 59 -2.72 -8.07 8.66
C ASN A 59 -1.99 -7.97 7.31
N HIS A 60 -2.54 -7.26 6.32
CA HIS A 60 -1.86 -7.01 5.04
C HIS A 60 -2.48 -5.87 4.26
N TYR A 61 -1.73 -5.32 3.31
CA TYR A 61 -2.24 -4.33 2.38
C TYR A 61 -2.07 -4.78 0.92
N HIS A 62 -2.87 -4.16 0.06
CA HIS A 62 -2.76 -4.22 -1.39
C HIS A 62 -2.58 -2.82 -1.95
N LEU A 63 -1.62 -2.62 -2.86
CA LEU A 63 -1.45 -1.38 -3.61
C LEU A 63 -1.45 -1.69 -5.10
N LEU A 64 -2.00 -0.79 -5.90
CA LEU A 64 -1.82 -0.78 -7.35
C LEU A 64 -0.95 0.43 -7.72
N ILE A 65 0.33 0.19 -7.97
CA ILE A 65 1.35 1.23 -8.14
C ILE A 65 1.88 1.17 -9.56
N GLU A 66 1.91 2.31 -10.23
CA GLU A 66 2.72 2.52 -11.42
C GLU A 66 4.02 3.23 -11.05
N THR A 67 5.13 2.76 -11.63
CA THR A 67 6.46 3.34 -11.40
C THR A 67 7.02 3.91 -12.71
N PRO A 68 6.75 5.19 -13.03
CA PRO A 68 7.36 5.91 -14.16
C PRO A 68 8.87 5.69 -14.27
N ASP A 69 9.59 5.71 -13.15
CA ASP A 69 11.06 5.62 -13.14
C ASP A 69 11.61 4.21 -12.84
N GLY A 70 10.76 3.18 -12.82
CA GLY A 70 11.18 1.78 -12.61
C GLY A 70 11.87 1.53 -11.26
N ASN A 71 11.41 2.21 -10.21
CA ASN A 71 12.08 2.31 -8.91
C ASN A 71 11.27 1.65 -7.76
N LEU A 72 10.43 0.66 -8.07
CA LEU A 72 9.52 -0.01 -7.12
C LEU A 72 10.25 -0.53 -5.88
N SER A 73 11.38 -1.23 -6.06
CA SER A 73 12.13 -1.79 -4.93
C SER A 73 12.68 -0.74 -3.98
N LYS A 74 13.05 0.44 -4.47
CA LYS A 74 13.56 1.53 -3.63
C LYS A 74 12.44 2.12 -2.78
N GLY A 75 11.31 2.49 -3.38
CA GLY A 75 10.19 3.04 -2.63
C GLY A 75 9.56 2.02 -1.67
N MET A 76 9.48 0.74 -2.03
CA MET A 76 8.93 -0.28 -1.14
C MET A 76 9.83 -0.57 0.07
N ARG A 77 11.15 -0.44 -0.09
CA ARG A 77 12.11 -0.52 1.03
C ARG A 77 11.86 0.62 2.01
N GLU A 78 11.61 1.83 1.50
CA GLU A 78 11.34 2.99 2.33
C GLU A 78 9.97 2.90 3.01
N LEU A 79 8.91 2.63 2.25
CA LEU A 79 7.54 2.48 2.75
C LEU A 79 7.47 1.50 3.94
N ASN A 80 7.92 0.26 3.71
CA ASN A 80 7.85 -0.76 4.75
C ASN A 80 8.83 -0.50 5.89
N GLY A 81 9.98 0.12 5.59
CA GLY A 81 11.00 0.43 6.59
C GLY A 81 10.54 1.51 7.56
N VAL A 82 10.10 2.66 7.04
CA VAL A 82 9.63 3.80 7.83
C VAL A 82 8.38 3.43 8.63
N TYR A 83 7.41 2.77 7.99
CA TYR A 83 6.21 2.32 8.69
C TYR A 83 6.52 1.33 9.82
N THR A 84 7.40 0.34 9.58
CA THR A 84 7.79 -0.62 10.62
C THR A 84 8.46 0.08 11.80
N GLN A 85 9.29 1.09 11.56
CA GLN A 85 9.95 1.85 12.63
C GLN A 85 8.93 2.61 13.48
N GLY A 86 8.00 3.34 12.84
CA GLY A 86 6.93 4.06 13.53
C GLY A 86 6.03 3.13 14.34
N PHE A 87 5.58 2.03 13.74
CA PHE A 87 4.76 1.01 14.41
C PHE A 87 5.48 0.40 15.62
N ASN A 88 6.75 0.00 15.45
CA ASN A 88 7.52 -0.57 16.55
C ASN A 88 7.75 0.43 17.68
N GLN A 89 7.96 1.70 17.37
CA GLN A 89 8.08 2.76 18.37
C GLN A 89 6.78 2.95 19.16
N ARG A 90 5.63 3.00 18.46
CA ARG A 90 4.30 3.18 19.06
C ARG A 90 3.94 2.03 20.01
N TYR A 91 4.19 0.79 19.58
CA TYR A 91 3.83 -0.41 20.34
C TYR A 91 4.96 -0.98 21.20
N LYS A 92 6.09 -0.27 21.33
CA LYS A 92 7.29 -0.72 22.08
C LYS A 92 7.74 -2.14 21.66
N ARG A 93 7.71 -2.41 20.36
CA ARG A 93 8.07 -3.70 19.76
C ARG A 93 9.47 -3.66 19.18
N VAL A 94 10.06 -4.84 19.05
CA VAL A 94 11.33 -5.06 18.34
C VAL A 94 11.18 -6.12 17.26
N GLY A 95 12.03 -6.07 16.25
CA GLY A 95 12.06 -7.04 15.15
C GLY A 95 11.15 -6.69 13.97
N HIS A 96 10.86 -7.71 13.16
CA HIS A 96 10.17 -7.53 11.88
C HIS A 96 8.65 -7.44 12.04
N LEU A 97 8.06 -6.38 11.48
CA LEU A 97 6.60 -6.26 11.36
C LEU A 97 6.06 -7.13 10.23
N PHE A 98 6.73 -7.15 9.06
CA PHE A 98 6.32 -7.91 7.88
C PHE A 98 7.03 -9.26 7.75
N GLN A 99 6.41 -10.23 7.07
CA GLN A 99 6.95 -11.60 6.84
C GLN A 99 8.22 -11.65 5.98
N GLY A 100 8.63 -10.51 5.40
CA GLY A 100 9.80 -10.40 4.56
C GLY A 100 9.54 -9.48 3.38
N ARG A 101 10.01 -9.89 2.20
CA ARG A 101 9.84 -9.11 0.97
C ARG A 101 8.36 -9.04 0.57
N TYR A 102 7.92 -7.85 0.15
CA TYR A 102 6.66 -7.68 -0.56
C TYR A 102 6.62 -8.55 -1.83
N LYS A 103 5.42 -8.95 -2.23
CA LYS A 103 5.14 -9.54 -3.55
C LYS A 103 4.69 -8.42 -4.50
N ALA A 104 5.15 -8.46 -5.75
CA ALA A 104 4.70 -7.57 -6.80
C ALA A 104 4.42 -8.41 -8.05
N ILE A 105 3.21 -8.28 -8.58
CA ILE A 105 2.78 -8.91 -9.82
C ILE A 105 2.55 -7.78 -10.81
N MET A 106 3.18 -7.86 -11.98
CA MET A 106 2.99 -6.87 -13.03
C MET A 106 1.57 -6.97 -13.59
N VAL A 107 0.98 -5.82 -13.89
CA VAL A 107 -0.37 -5.70 -14.43
C VAL A 107 -0.27 -5.05 -15.80
N GLU A 108 -0.86 -5.69 -16.81
CA GLU A 108 -1.00 -5.09 -18.14
C GLU A 108 -2.00 -3.93 -18.08
N LYS A 109 -1.65 -2.79 -18.70
CA LYS A 109 -2.40 -1.52 -18.62
C LYS A 109 -3.79 -1.56 -19.29
N ASP A 110 -4.12 -2.62 -20.01
CA ASP A 110 -5.37 -2.77 -20.77
C ASP A 110 -6.58 -3.13 -19.86
N HIS A 111 -7.63 -3.78 -20.41
CA HIS A 111 -8.88 -4.16 -19.72
C HIS A 111 -8.69 -4.90 -18.36
N HIS A 112 -7.50 -5.42 -18.08
CA HIS A 112 -7.15 -5.99 -16.77
C HIS A 112 -6.99 -4.95 -15.65
N LEU A 113 -6.57 -3.72 -15.94
CA LEU A 113 -6.39 -2.67 -14.93
C LEU A 113 -7.70 -2.33 -14.21
N LEU A 114 -8.80 -2.13 -14.95
CA LEU A 114 -10.13 -1.88 -14.39
C LEU A 114 -10.65 -3.05 -13.54
N SER A 115 -10.41 -4.28 -14.01
CA SER A 115 -10.79 -5.50 -13.28
C SER A 115 -9.99 -5.65 -11.99
N LEU A 116 -8.71 -5.27 -11.99
CA LEU A 116 -7.83 -5.30 -10.82
C LEU A 116 -8.11 -4.18 -9.84
N CYS A 117 -8.38 -2.96 -10.32
CA CYS A 117 -8.89 -1.87 -9.50
C CYS A 117 -10.17 -2.29 -8.80
N ARG A 118 -11.14 -2.85 -9.55
CA ARG A 118 -12.37 -3.41 -8.98
C ARG A 118 -12.08 -4.53 -7.99
N TYR A 119 -11.09 -5.39 -8.24
CA TYR A 119 -10.69 -6.42 -7.29
C TYR A 119 -10.09 -5.86 -6.00
N VAL A 120 -9.15 -4.92 -6.08
CA VAL A 120 -8.53 -4.25 -4.92
C VAL A 120 -9.60 -3.52 -4.10
N VAL A 121 -10.52 -2.84 -4.78
CA VAL A 121 -11.62 -2.13 -4.16
C VAL A 121 -12.64 -3.09 -3.51
N LEU A 122 -12.97 -4.21 -4.15
CA LEU A 122 -13.93 -5.18 -3.63
C LEU A 122 -13.32 -6.19 -2.64
N ASN A 123 -12.01 -6.15 -2.35
CA ASN A 123 -11.38 -7.17 -1.50
C ASN A 123 -12.00 -7.21 -0.09
N PRO A 124 -12.26 -6.07 0.57
CA PRO A 124 -12.90 -6.12 1.89
C PRO A 124 -14.35 -6.60 1.84
N GLU A 125 -15.10 -6.33 0.75
CA GLU A 125 -16.46 -6.89 0.58
C GLU A 125 -16.41 -8.42 0.46
N ARG A 126 -15.47 -8.94 -0.34
CA ARG A 126 -15.28 -10.39 -0.53
C ARG A 126 -14.75 -11.10 0.70
N ALA A 127 -13.99 -10.41 1.55
CA ALA A 127 -13.53 -10.93 2.83
C ALA A 127 -14.63 -10.95 3.91
N GLY A 128 -15.86 -10.52 3.59
CA GLY A 128 -16.97 -10.41 4.55
C GLY A 128 -16.78 -9.30 5.57
N LEU A 129 -15.88 -8.34 5.31
CA LEU A 129 -15.50 -7.27 6.23
C LEU A 129 -16.36 -6.00 6.07
N ILE A 130 -17.23 -5.93 5.06
CA ILE A 130 -18.08 -4.76 4.82
C ILE A 130 -19.49 -4.99 5.37
N ASN A 131 -19.73 -4.47 6.58
CA ASN A 131 -20.89 -3.61 6.80
C ASN A 131 -20.55 -2.21 6.30
N SER A 132 -21.56 -1.40 5.96
CA SER A 132 -21.47 -0.02 5.43
C SER A 132 -20.43 0.89 6.10
N GLU A 133 -20.03 0.59 7.33
CA GLU A 133 -19.00 1.29 8.11
C GLU A 133 -17.56 1.11 7.60
N ALA A 134 -17.19 -0.02 6.99
CA ALA A 134 -15.81 -0.25 6.53
C ALA A 134 -15.39 0.70 5.39
N ARG A 135 -16.36 1.08 4.55
CA ARG A 135 -16.19 2.10 3.50
C ARG A 135 -16.03 3.50 4.11
N ALA A 136 -16.71 3.77 5.22
CA ALA A 136 -16.61 5.04 5.94
C ALA A 136 -15.28 5.19 6.72
N ARG A 137 -14.60 4.08 7.07
CA ARG A 137 -13.32 4.06 7.80
C ARG A 137 -12.07 4.05 6.91
N GLY A 138 -12.20 4.33 5.61
CA GLY A 138 -11.05 4.48 4.69
C GLY A 138 -10.29 3.18 4.37
N GLN A 139 -10.87 2.01 4.65
CA GLN A 139 -10.19 0.71 4.48
C GLN A 139 -10.02 0.30 3.00
N VAL A 140 -10.73 0.98 2.10
CA VAL A 140 -10.69 0.83 0.65
C VAL A 140 -10.78 2.19 0.00
N SER A 141 -9.89 2.50 -0.95
CA SER A 141 -10.13 3.65 -1.84
C SER A 141 -9.64 3.40 -3.27
N THR A 142 -10.37 4.00 -4.22
CA THR A 142 -9.90 4.32 -5.57
C THR A 142 -9.56 5.80 -5.57
N ILE A 143 -8.40 6.19 -6.10
CA ILE A 143 -8.05 7.61 -6.19
C ILE A 143 -8.34 8.07 -7.61
N ASP A 144 -9.46 8.78 -7.78
CA ASP A 144 -9.57 9.75 -8.87
C ASP A 144 -8.61 10.91 -8.53
N ASN A 145 -7.39 10.87 -9.07
CA ASN A 145 -6.42 11.98 -9.19
C ASN A 145 -6.16 12.92 -7.99
N HIS A 146 -6.34 12.50 -6.72
CA HIS A 146 -6.25 13.42 -5.56
C HIS A 146 -4.93 13.40 -4.77
N LEU A 147 -3.88 12.70 -5.22
CA LEU A 147 -2.56 12.74 -4.54
C LEU A 147 -1.54 13.67 -5.19
N SER A 148 -1.89 14.35 -6.30
CA SER A 148 -1.09 15.47 -6.84
C SER A 148 -1.48 16.83 -6.23
N GLY A 149 -2.41 16.87 -5.27
CA GLY A 149 -3.08 18.11 -4.82
C GLY A 149 -3.11 18.38 -3.31
N ILE A 150 -2.46 17.59 -2.45
CA ILE A 150 -2.42 17.88 -0.99
C ILE A 150 -1.32 18.93 -0.68
N GLN A 151 -1.29 20.01 -1.46
CA GLN A 151 -0.76 21.29 -1.05
C GLN A 151 -1.96 22.24 -1.01
N ASN A 152 -2.54 22.42 0.18
CA ASN A 152 -3.34 23.56 0.65
C ASN A 152 -4.57 23.12 1.47
N MET A 153 -4.37 22.95 2.78
CA MET A 153 -5.39 23.36 3.75
C MET A 153 -4.72 23.74 5.08
N PRO A 154 -5.13 24.86 5.71
CA PRO A 154 -4.47 25.40 6.89
C PRO A 154 -4.81 24.55 8.11
N ARG A 155 -3.81 24.30 8.96
CA ARG A 155 -4.02 23.76 10.30
C ARG A 155 -4.76 24.81 11.12
N VAL A 156 -5.95 24.48 11.59
CA VAL A 156 -6.62 25.15 12.72
C VAL A 156 -6.47 24.23 13.92
#